data_AF-A0A6N6PDI0-F1
#
_entry.id   AF-A0A6N6PDI0-F1
#
_cell.length_a   1.000
_cell.length_b   1.000
_cell.length_c   1.000
_cell.angle_alpha   90.00
_cell.angle_beta   90.00
_cell.angle_gamma   90.00
#
_symmetry.space_group_name_H-M   'P 1'
#
loop_
_entity.id
_entity.type
_entity.pdbx_description
1 polymer ?
#
loop_
_entity_poly.entity_id
_entity_poly.type
_entity_poly.pdbx_seq_one_letter_code
_entity_poly.pdbx_strand_id
1 'polypeptide(L)'
;KKAAWVDYSGPVEGKVVGIAIFDHPKNPRHPTRWHARDYGLVAANPFCEHEMDKTQPAGTGDYPLAPGQSVTFQYRIILHAGDAAEAKIAERFAAYAAAAK
;
A
#
# COMPACT_ATOMS: atom_id res chain seq x y z
N LYS A 1 -7.79 -6.29 0.29
CA LYS A 1 -7.92 -6.40 -1.19
C LYS A 1 -6.65 -5.88 -1.85
N LYS A 2 -6.40 -6.18 -3.13
CA LYS A 2 -5.25 -5.61 -3.88
C LYS A 2 -5.56 -4.17 -4.30
N ALA A 3 -4.63 -3.25 -4.12
CA ALA A 3 -4.74 -1.87 -4.57
C ALA A 3 -3.35 -1.22 -4.73
N ALA A 4 -3.20 -0.30 -5.66
CA ALA A 4 -1.92 0.41 -5.88
C ALA A 4 -1.62 1.44 -4.77
N TRP A 5 -2.66 1.88 -4.08
CA TRP A 5 -2.59 2.76 -2.93
C TRP A 5 -3.84 2.58 -2.07
N VAL A 6 -3.76 3.03 -0.83
CA VAL A 6 -4.90 3.15 0.09
C VAL A 6 -4.90 4.55 0.67
N ASP A 7 -6.09 5.07 0.94
CA ASP A 7 -6.29 6.32 1.66
C ASP A 7 -7.18 6.07 2.88
N TYR A 8 -6.81 6.66 4.02
CA TYR A 8 -7.61 6.65 5.23
C TYR A 8 -7.80 8.10 5.70
N SER A 9 -8.95 8.68 5.35
CA SER A 9 -9.34 10.04 5.68
C SER A 9 -10.57 10.09 6.59
N GLY A 10 -10.60 11.04 7.51
CA GLY A 10 -11.72 11.23 8.43
C GLY A 10 -11.63 12.51 9.25
N PRO A 11 -12.66 12.82 10.05
CA PRO A 11 -12.68 14.00 10.90
C PRO A 11 -11.71 13.86 12.08
N VAL A 12 -10.83 14.84 12.26
CA VAL A 12 -9.95 15.01 13.42
C VAL A 12 -10.06 16.48 13.85
N GLU A 13 -10.49 16.72 15.09
CA GLU A 13 -10.66 18.08 15.64
C GLU A 13 -11.49 19.02 14.73
N GLY A 14 -12.54 18.48 14.10
CA GLY A 14 -13.42 19.25 13.21
C GLY A 14 -12.88 19.50 11.80
N LYS A 15 -11.72 18.94 11.44
CA LYS A 15 -11.14 19.02 10.09
C LYS A 15 -11.09 17.63 9.46
N VAL A 16 -11.35 17.52 8.16
CA VAL A 16 -11.06 16.29 7.43
C VAL A 16 -9.57 16.27 7.10
N VAL A 17 -8.90 15.21 7.53
CA VAL A 17 -7.49 14.94 7.23
C VAL A 17 -7.34 13.47 6.90
N GLY A 18 -6.26 13.11 6.20
CA GLY A 18 -6.01 11.72 5.86
C GLY A 18 -4.55 11.36 5.72
N ILE A 19 -4.34 10.05 5.67
CA ILE A 19 -3.08 9.41 5.36
C ILE A 19 -3.26 8.50 4.14
N ALA A 20 -2.49 8.75 3.10
CA ALA A 20 -2.41 7.89 1.94
C ALA A 20 -1.08 7.12 1.95
N ILE A 21 -1.11 5.84 1.59
CA ILE A 21 0.08 5.00 1.45
C ILE A 21 0.11 4.40 0.05
N PHE A 22 1.23 4.61 -0.65
CA PHE A 22 1.42 4.18 -2.04
C PHE A 22 2.32 2.95 -2.08
N ASP A 23 1.86 1.93 -2.79
CA ASP A 23 2.66 0.77 -3.17
C ASP A 23 3.23 1.01 -4.57
N HIS A 24 4.55 1.07 -4.68
CA HIS A 24 5.19 1.46 -5.93
C HIS A 24 5.17 0.31 -6.96
N PRO A 25 5.00 0.57 -8.27
CA PRO A 25 4.95 -0.49 -9.29
C PRO A 25 6.20 -1.38 -9.40
N LYS A 26 7.37 -0.88 -8.98
CA LYS A 26 8.63 -1.67 -8.90
C LYS A 26 8.67 -2.61 -7.68
N ASN A 27 7.70 -2.57 -6.78
CA ASN A 27 7.66 -3.47 -5.63
C ASN A 27 7.31 -4.89 -6.07
N PRO A 28 7.91 -5.92 -5.45
CA PRO A 28 7.46 -7.28 -5.62
C PRO A 28 5.96 -7.40 -5.30
N ARG A 29 5.22 -8.09 -6.17
CA ARG A 29 3.79 -8.38 -6.01
C ARG A 29 2.88 -7.13 -5.98
N HIS A 30 3.32 -6.04 -6.60
CA HIS A 30 2.45 -4.90 -6.89
C HIS A 30 1.27 -5.29 -7.82
N PRO A 31 0.05 -4.78 -7.60
CA PRO A 31 -0.40 -4.08 -6.39
C PRO A 31 -0.52 -5.03 -5.19
N THR A 32 0.04 -4.61 -4.07
CA THR A 32 0.04 -5.38 -2.81
C THR A 32 -1.37 -5.53 -2.23
N ARG A 33 -1.52 -6.51 -1.33
CA ARG A 33 -2.74 -6.66 -0.53
C ARG A 33 -2.69 -5.72 0.67
N TRP A 34 -3.78 -5.00 0.87
CA TRP A 34 -3.94 -4.12 2.02
C TRP A 34 -4.83 -4.74 3.10
N HIS A 35 -4.47 -4.45 4.34
CA HIS A 35 -5.23 -4.72 5.54
C HIS A 35 -5.46 -3.41 6.29
N ALA A 36 -6.72 -2.99 6.38
CA ALA A 36 -7.12 -1.79 7.10
C ALA A 36 -8.10 -2.14 8.23
N ARG A 37 -8.05 -1.40 9.34
CA ARG A 37 -8.94 -1.53 10.50
C ARG A 37 -9.33 -0.16 11.03
N ASP A 38 -10.50 -0.11 11.67
CA ASP A 38 -11.09 1.09 12.27
C ASP A 38 -10.31 1.67 13.46
N TYR A 39 -9.45 0.87 14.10
CA TYR A 39 -8.52 1.31 15.13
C TYR A 39 -7.20 1.91 14.58
N GLY A 40 -7.15 2.24 13.28
CA GLY A 40 -6.02 2.96 12.66
C GLY A 40 -4.90 2.08 12.10
N LEU A 41 -5.03 0.75 12.14
CA LEU A 41 -4.08 -0.12 11.45
C LEU A 41 -4.31 -0.06 9.94
N VAL A 42 -3.26 0.30 9.19
CA VAL A 42 -3.21 0.22 7.73
C VAL A 42 -1.88 -0.41 7.33
N ALA A 43 -1.91 -1.60 6.73
CA ALA A 43 -0.72 -2.36 6.39
C ALA A 43 -0.73 -2.88 4.95
N ALA A 44 0.38 -2.68 4.25
CA ALA A 44 0.72 -3.37 3.01
C ALA A 44 1.28 -4.75 3.36
N ASN A 45 0.76 -5.81 2.74
CA ASN A 45 1.22 -7.17 2.99
C ASN A 45 1.40 -7.95 1.68
N PRO A 46 2.60 -7.89 1.08
CA PRO A 46 2.91 -8.64 -0.13
C PRO A 46 3.16 -10.14 0.13
N PHE A 47 3.11 -10.61 1.39
CA PHE A 47 3.43 -12.01 1.75
C PHE A 47 2.21 -12.85 2.14
N CYS A 48 1.03 -12.25 2.26
CA CYS A 48 -0.16 -12.93 2.78
C CYS A 48 -1.03 -13.62 1.71
N GLU A 49 -0.49 -14.03 0.56
CA GLU A 49 -1.30 -14.57 -0.55
C GLU A 49 -2.15 -15.78 -0.10
N HIS A 50 -1.55 -16.79 0.53
CA HIS A 50 -2.30 -17.95 1.07
C HIS A 50 -3.25 -17.58 2.22
N GLU A 51 -2.82 -16.68 3.12
CA GLU A 51 -3.67 -16.26 4.25
C GLU A 51 -4.91 -15.47 3.82
N MET A 52 -4.80 -14.72 2.72
CA MET A 52 -5.90 -13.93 2.16
C MET A 52 -6.74 -14.69 1.14
N ASP A 53 -6.24 -15.81 0.62
CA ASP A 53 -6.92 -16.69 -0.32
C ASP A 53 -6.54 -18.15 -0.03
N LYS A 54 -7.40 -18.81 0.77
CA LYS A 54 -7.21 -20.20 1.21
C LYS A 54 -7.34 -21.22 0.06
N THR A 55 -7.68 -20.78 -1.16
CA THR A 55 -7.62 -21.63 -2.36
C THR A 55 -6.21 -21.76 -2.92
N GLN A 56 -5.30 -20.85 -2.55
CA GLN A 56 -3.89 -20.93 -2.94
C GLN A 56 -3.16 -22.00 -2.11
N PRO A 57 -2.12 -22.66 -2.65
CA PRO A 57 -1.27 -23.56 -1.89
C PRO A 57 -0.60 -22.86 -0.68
N ALA A 58 -0.34 -23.62 0.38
CA ALA A 58 0.51 -23.16 1.47
C ALA A 58 1.90 -22.75 0.93
N GLY A 59 2.47 -21.67 1.47
CA GLY A 59 3.76 -21.13 1.02
C GLY A 59 3.70 -20.23 -0.23
N THR A 60 2.53 -20.00 -0.83
CA THR A 60 2.39 -19.05 -1.97
C THR A 60 2.86 -17.63 -1.62
N GLY A 61 2.87 -17.30 -0.33
CA GLY A 61 3.37 -16.05 0.23
C GLY A 61 4.89 -15.96 0.42
N ASP A 62 5.61 -17.08 0.34
CA ASP A 62 7.03 -17.15 0.67
C ASP A 62 7.86 -16.33 -0.31
N TYR A 63 8.90 -15.66 0.20
CA TYR A 63 9.81 -14.86 -0.62
C TYR A 63 11.26 -15.25 -0.28
N PRO A 64 11.75 -16.38 -0.80
CA PRO A 64 13.10 -16.84 -0.50
C PRO A 64 14.13 -15.89 -1.11
N LEU A 65 15.16 -15.56 -0.32
CA LEU A 65 16.30 -14.76 -0.75
C LEU A 65 17.57 -15.56 -0.53
N ALA A 66 18.32 -15.80 -1.62
CA ALA A 66 19.61 -16.47 -1.55
C ALA A 66 20.70 -15.52 -1.00
N PRO A 67 21.83 -16.05 -0.48
CA PRO A 67 22.95 -15.23 -0.06
C PRO A 67 23.41 -14.26 -1.16
N GLY A 68 23.55 -12.98 -0.82
CA GLY A 68 23.94 -11.92 -1.74
C GLY A 68 22.80 -11.31 -2.57
N GLN A 69 21.58 -11.84 -2.50
CA GLN A 69 20.41 -11.20 -3.11
C GLN A 69 19.86 -10.07 -2.24
N SER A 70 19.23 -9.10 -2.89
CA SER A 70 18.53 -7.99 -2.23
C SER A 70 17.15 -7.82 -2.84
N VAL A 71 16.21 -7.39 -2.01
CA VAL A 71 14.88 -6.97 -2.42
C VAL A 71 14.67 -5.54 -1.95
N THR A 72 14.00 -4.74 -2.76
CA THR A 72 13.66 -3.36 -2.41
C THR A 72 12.16 -3.19 -2.44
N PHE A 73 11.63 -2.61 -1.37
CA PHE A 73 10.24 -2.17 -1.28
C PHE A 73 10.23 -0.66 -1.13
N GLN A 74 9.44 0.00 -1.97
CA GLN A 74 9.35 1.44 -2.13
C GLN A 74 7.93 1.86 -1.80
N TYR A 75 7.76 2.57 -0.71
CA TYR A 75 6.47 3.10 -0.29
C TYR A 75 6.55 4.61 -0.13
N ARG A 76 5.44 5.30 -0.39
CA ARG A 76 5.31 6.73 -0.10
C ARG A 76 4.11 6.94 0.80
N ILE A 77 4.32 7.71 1.86
CA ILE A 77 3.26 8.13 2.78
C ILE A 77 2.97 9.61 2.52
N ILE A 78 1.70 9.96 2.43
CA ILE A 78 1.24 11.34 2.28
C ILE A 78 0.28 11.64 3.42
N LEU A 79 0.63 12.62 4.24
CA LEU A 79 -0.32 13.27 5.13
C LEU A 79 -0.97 14.42 4.36
N HIS A 80 -2.29 14.51 4.43
CA HIS A 80 -3.03 15.50 3.65
C HIS A 80 -4.24 16.05 4.41
N ALA A 81 -4.65 17.24 3.98
CA ALA A 81 -5.92 17.85 4.38
C ALA A 81 -6.97 17.54 3.32
N GLY A 82 -8.21 17.40 3.77
CA GLY A 82 -9.31 16.94 2.94
C GLY A 82 -9.34 15.42 2.79
N ASP A 83 -10.21 14.95 1.91
CA ASP A 83 -10.28 13.54 1.52
C ASP A 83 -9.32 13.21 0.35
N ALA A 84 -9.33 11.94 -0.08
CA ALA A 84 -8.50 11.46 -1.19
C ALA A 84 -8.67 12.25 -2.50
N ALA A 85 -9.88 12.76 -2.78
CA ALA A 85 -10.18 13.50 -3.99
C ALA A 85 -9.68 14.95 -3.86
N GLU A 86 -9.96 15.63 -2.76
CA GLU A 86 -9.49 16.99 -2.47
C GLU A 86 -7.96 17.06 -2.44
N ALA A 87 -7.32 16.05 -1.85
CA ALA A 87 -5.86 15.94 -1.80
C ALA A 87 -5.22 15.43 -3.11
N LYS A 88 -6.04 15.07 -4.12
CA LYS A 88 -5.59 14.57 -5.42
C LYS A 88 -4.68 13.34 -5.33
N ILE A 89 -5.05 12.39 -4.47
CA ILE A 89 -4.22 11.22 -4.14
C ILE A 89 -3.92 10.38 -5.38
N ALA A 90 -4.89 10.19 -6.28
CA ALA A 90 -4.68 9.45 -7.53
C ALA A 90 -3.63 10.11 -8.44
N GLU A 91 -3.64 11.44 -8.58
CA GLU A 91 -2.65 12.19 -9.37
C GLU A 91 -1.26 12.11 -8.73
N ARG A 92 -1.18 12.25 -7.41
CA ARG A 92 0.07 12.12 -6.65
C ARG A 92 0.65 10.72 -6.77
N PHE A 93 -0.19 9.68 -6.78
CA PHE A 93 0.24 8.32 -7.04
C PHE A 93 0.79 8.17 -8.46
N ALA A 94 0.08 8.68 -9.47
CA ALA A 94 0.55 8.63 -10.86
C ALA A 94 1.93 9.29 -11.02
N ALA A 95 2.14 10.46 -10.39
CA ALA A 95 3.43 11.14 -10.39
C ALA A 95 4.53 10.33 -9.67
N TYR A 96 4.20 9.70 -8.53
CA TYR A 96 5.13 8.82 -7.82
C TYR A 96 5.53 7.59 -8.65
N ALA A 97 4.55 6.93 -9.27
CA ALA A 97 4.75 5.77 -10.11
C ALA A 97 5.58 6.09 -11.37
N ALA A 98 5.43 7.29 -11.94
CA ALA A 98 6.14 7.73 -13.13
C ALA A 98 7.60 8.18 -12.86
N ALA A 99 7.92 8.60 -11.64
CA ALA A 99 9.28 9.04 -11.26
C ALA A 99 10.32 7.89 -11.24
N ALA A 100 9.87 6.66 -11.49
CA ALA A 100 10.67 5.45 -11.48
C ALA A 100 11.42 5.23 -12.79
N LYS A 101 12.38 6.10 -13.13
CA LYS A 101 13.47 5.69 -14.03
C LYS A 101 14.37 4.71 -13.29
#